data_AF-A0A351GJ45-F1
#
_entry.id   AF-A0A351GJ45-F1
#
_cell.length_a   1.000
_cell.length_b   1.000
_cell.length_c   1.000
_cell.angle_alpha   90.00
_cell.angle_beta   90.00
_cell.angle_gamma   90.00
#
_symmetry.space_group_name_H-M   'P 1'
#
loop_
_entity.id
_entity.type
_entity.pdbx_description
1 polymer ?
#
loop_
_entity_poly.entity_id
_entity_poly.type
_entity_poly.pdbx_seq_one_letter_code
_entity_poly.pdbx_strand_id
1 'polypeptide(L)'
;MQTEKEGFVYRLYDFKSEEHYQTIKFTEKTPDGKFNPGTTNEEVVQMLIDRFYYLQKNNWSAENATVIILLKNVRQLLAKRLSRKIEKVKKYNEQAGTNTDK
;
A
#
# COMPACT_ATOMS: atom_id res chain seq x y z
N MET A 1 15.72 9.82 -2.74
CA MET A 1 14.39 10.03 -2.14
C MET A 1 14.53 11.03 -1.01
N GLN A 2 13.56 11.92 -0.85
CA GLN A 2 13.47 12.83 0.29
C GLN A 2 12.14 12.61 1.01
N THR A 3 12.18 12.63 2.34
CA THR A 3 10.98 12.53 3.19
C THR A 3 10.48 13.93 3.51
N GLU A 4 9.21 14.22 3.21
CA GLU A 4 8.55 15.45 3.69
C GLU A 4 7.81 15.19 5.01
N LYS A 5 7.10 14.05 5.09
CA LYS A 5 6.49 13.55 6.32
C LYS A 5 6.72 12.05 6.39
N GLU A 6 7.42 11.60 7.42
CA GLU A 6 7.80 10.20 7.57
C GLU A 6 6.57 9.28 7.58
N GLY A 7 6.63 8.22 6.78
CA GLY A 7 5.55 7.26 6.59
C GLY A 7 4.39 7.74 5.71
N PHE A 8 4.42 8.99 5.21
CA PHE A 8 3.24 9.60 4.59
C PHE A 8 3.52 10.33 3.28
N VAL A 9 4.53 11.20 3.20
CA VAL A 9 4.85 11.94 1.98
C VAL A 9 6.33 11.84 1.65
N TYR A 10 6.60 11.42 0.42
CA TYR A 10 7.95 11.22 -0.11
C TYR A 10 8.07 11.84 -1.50
N ARG A 11 9.24 12.43 -1.76
CA ARG A 11 9.69 12.79 -3.12
C ARG A 11 10.62 11.71 -3.65
N LEU A 12 10.24 11.12 -4.77
CA LEU A 12 11.07 10.20 -5.54
C LEU A 12 11.66 10.96 -6.72
N TYR A 13 12.97 11.15 -6.70
CA TYR A 13 13.69 11.84 -7.76
C TYR A 13 13.94 10.91 -8.93
N ASP A 14 13.93 11.47 -10.13
CA ASP A 14 14.38 10.76 -11.31
C ASP A 14 15.85 10.35 -11.16
N PHE A 15 16.24 9.29 -11.86
CA PHE A 15 17.60 8.80 -11.78
C PHE A 15 18.58 9.89 -12.25
N LYS A 16 19.46 10.34 -11.33
CA LYS A 16 20.45 11.41 -11.54
C LYS A 16 19.86 12.81 -11.77
N SER A 17 18.62 13.08 -11.34
CA SER A 17 18.07 14.44 -11.30
C SER A 17 17.84 14.90 -9.85
N GLU A 18 18.18 16.14 -9.54
CA GLU A 18 17.83 16.79 -8.27
C GLU A 18 16.59 17.69 -8.41
N GLU A 19 16.20 18.01 -9.65
CA GLU A 19 15.11 18.96 -9.94
C GLU A 19 13.82 18.26 -10.36
N HIS A 20 13.91 17.08 -10.98
CA HIS A 20 12.76 16.30 -11.42
C HIS A 20 12.43 15.20 -10.42
N TYR A 21 11.21 15.27 -9.89
CA TYR A 21 10.71 14.30 -8.95
C TYR A 21 9.20 14.10 -9.10
N GLN A 22 8.76 12.95 -8.61
CA GLN A 22 7.37 12.62 -8.38
C GLN A 22 7.09 12.54 -6.89
N THR A 23 5.91 12.98 -6.48
CA THR A 23 5.51 12.93 -5.06
C THR A 23 4.57 11.75 -4.85
N ILE A 24 4.88 10.91 -3.87
CA ILE A 24 3.95 9.89 -3.37
C ILE A 24 3.43 10.35 -2.02
N LYS A 25 2.10 10.46 -1.92
CA LYS A 25 1.37 10.76 -0.68
C LYS A 25 0.46 9.59 -0.36
N PHE A 26 0.66 8.96 0.79
CA PHE A 26 -0.17 7.85 1.23
C PHE A 26 -1.53 8.33 1.73
N THR A 27 -2.50 7.42 1.86
CA THR A 27 -3.74 7.73 2.59
C THR A 27 -3.49 7.76 4.10
N GLU A 28 -4.11 8.69 4.82
CA GLU A 28 -4.00 8.82 6.28
C GLU A 28 -5.35 9.14 6.89
N LYS A 29 -5.64 8.51 8.03
CA LYS A 29 -6.77 8.88 8.86
C LYS A 29 -6.36 10.08 9.71
N THR A 30 -7.07 11.19 9.57
CA THR A 30 -6.83 12.39 10.34
C THR A 30 -7.33 12.24 11.79
N PRO A 31 -6.83 13.06 12.74
CA PRO A 31 -7.26 13.01 14.13
C PRO A 31 -8.78 13.21 14.33
N ASP A 32 -9.44 13.98 13.46
CA ASP A 32 -10.90 14.18 13.43
C ASP A 32 -11.68 13.00 12.80
N GLY A 33 -10.99 11.90 12.48
CA GLY A 33 -11.60 10.67 12.02
C GLY A 33 -11.87 10.58 10.52
N LYS A 34 -11.59 11.65 9.76
CA LYS A 34 -11.71 11.68 8.30
C LYS A 34 -10.51 10.98 7.64
N PHE A 35 -10.59 10.78 6.33
CA PHE A 35 -9.51 10.19 5.54
C PHE A 35 -9.00 11.20 4.52
N ASN A 36 -7.70 11.45 4.55
CA ASN A 36 -7.00 12.11 3.47
C ASN A 36 -6.83 11.11 2.32
N PRO A 37 -7.36 11.40 1.13
CA PRO A 37 -7.12 10.55 -0.03
C PRO A 37 -5.63 10.57 -0.38
N GLY A 38 -5.14 9.43 -0.85
CA GLY A 38 -3.75 9.22 -1.22
C GLY A 38 -3.55 7.78 -1.66
N THR A 39 -2.32 7.45 -2.02
CA THR A 39 -1.93 6.12 -2.47
C THR A 39 -2.01 5.12 -1.32
N THR A 40 -2.51 3.93 -1.60
CA THR A 40 -2.53 2.81 -0.65
C THR A 40 -1.23 2.00 -0.74
N ASN A 41 -0.92 1.24 0.32
CA ASN A 41 0.24 0.34 0.29
C ASN A 41 0.08 -0.72 -0.80
N GLU A 42 -1.15 -1.19 -0.99
CA GLU A 42 -1.54 -2.18 -1.97
C GLU A 42 -1.28 -1.70 -3.40
N GLU A 43 -1.63 -0.44 -3.72
CA GLU A 43 -1.34 0.16 -5.03
C GLU A 43 0.17 0.26 -5.30
N VAL A 44 0.97 0.67 -4.31
CA VAL A 44 2.43 0.74 -4.46
C VAL A 44 3.02 -0.64 -4.71
N VAL A 45 2.62 -1.65 -3.92
CA VAL A 45 3.09 -3.03 -4.10
C VAL A 45 2.67 -3.58 -5.46
N GLN A 46 1.44 -3.33 -5.89
CA GLN A 46 0.95 -3.76 -7.19
C GLN A 46 1.74 -3.12 -8.34
N MET A 47 1.96 -1.80 -8.28
CA MET A 47 2.78 -1.07 -9.24
C MET A 47 4.20 -1.66 -9.36
N LEU A 48 4.83 -2.01 -8.24
CA LEU A 48 6.15 -2.64 -8.25
C LEU A 48 6.12 -4.03 -8.88
N ILE A 49 5.10 -4.85 -8.58
CA ILE A 49 4.92 -6.16 -9.22
C ILE A 49 4.84 -6.00 -10.74
N ASP A 50 4.01 -5.07 -11.23
CA ASP A 50 3.82 -4.83 -12.66
C ASP A 50 5.10 -4.32 -13.32
N ARG A 51 5.87 -3.46 -12.64
CA ARG A 51 7.18 -3.00 -13.10
C ARG A 51 8.16 -4.16 -13.27
N PHE A 52 8.27 -5.06 -12.29
CA PHE A 52 9.18 -6.19 -12.40
C PHE A 52 8.73 -7.21 -13.44
N TYR A 53 7.42 -7.40 -13.63
CA TYR A 53 6.91 -8.20 -14.75
C TYR A 53 7.30 -7.62 -16.11
N TYR A 54 7.17 -6.30 -16.27
CA TYR A 54 7.60 -5.61 -17.48
C TYR A 54 9.10 -5.82 -17.75
N LEU A 55 9.94 -5.65 -16.71
CA LEU A 55 11.38 -5.88 -16.82
C LEU A 55 11.70 -7.34 -17.18
N GLN A 56 11.06 -8.30 -16.51
CA GLN A 56 11.26 -9.73 -16.76
C GLN A 56 10.87 -10.14 -18.18
N LYS A 57 9.79 -9.56 -18.72
CA LYS A 57 9.34 -9.82 -20.09
C LYS A 57 10.36 -9.33 -21.12
N ASN A 58 11.01 -8.19 -20.84
CA ASN A 58 11.97 -7.58 -21.76
C ASN A 58 13.36 -8.23 -21.65
N ASN A 59 13.77 -8.63 -20.44
CA ASN A 59 15.00 -9.36 -20.21
C ASN A 59 14.84 -10.26 -18.98
N TRP A 60 14.94 -11.58 -19.19
CA TRP A 60 14.75 -12.54 -18.12
C TRP A 60 15.91 -12.45 -17.12
N SER A 61 15.58 -12.41 -15.83
CA SER A 61 16.52 -12.47 -14.71
C SER A 61 15.92 -13.29 -13.56
N ALA A 62 16.77 -14.05 -12.88
CA ALA A 62 16.38 -14.82 -11.69
C ALA A 62 16.05 -13.89 -10.51
N GLU A 63 16.74 -12.75 -10.42
CA GLU A 63 16.53 -11.71 -9.43
C GLU A 63 15.14 -11.09 -9.59
N ASN A 64 14.77 -10.69 -10.81
CA ASN A 64 13.44 -10.17 -11.12
C ASN A 64 12.34 -11.18 -10.77
N ALA A 65 12.51 -12.45 -11.13
CA ALA A 65 11.58 -13.52 -10.77
C ALA A 65 11.42 -13.66 -9.25
N THR A 66 12.53 -13.59 -8.52
CA THR A 66 12.55 -13.67 -7.05
C THR A 66 11.82 -12.48 -6.41
N VAL A 67 12.09 -11.26 -6.89
CA VAL A 67 11.42 -10.04 -6.40
C VAL A 67 9.92 -10.11 -6.63
N ILE A 68 9.47 -10.59 -7.78
CA ILE A 68 8.04 -10.80 -8.07
C ILE A 68 7.39 -11.73 -7.04
N ILE A 69 8.04 -12.86 -6.72
CA ILE A 69 7.52 -13.83 -5.74
C ILE A 69 7.38 -13.17 -4.36
N LEU A 70 8.42 -12.45 -3.92
CA LEU A 70 8.41 -11.77 -2.62
C LEU A 70 7.32 -10.70 -2.54
N LEU A 71 7.20 -9.85 -3.57
CA LEU A 71 6.18 -8.80 -3.61
C LEU A 71 4.76 -9.39 -3.62
N LYS A 72 4.53 -10.51 -4.31
CA LYS A 72 3.24 -11.23 -4.26
C LYS A 72 2.91 -11.71 -2.85
N ASN A 73 3.91 -12.22 -2.12
CA ASN A 73 3.73 -12.62 -0.72
C ASN A 73 3.37 -11.41 0.16
N VAL A 74 4.05 -10.27 -0.03
CA VAL A 74 3.71 -9.01 0.67
C VAL A 74 2.26 -8.61 0.37
N ARG A 75 1.85 -8.62 -0.90
CA ARG A 75 0.46 -8.30 -1.30
C ARG A 75 -0.56 -9.23 -0.61
N GLN A 76 -0.26 -10.52 -0.50
CA GLN A 76 -1.12 -11.47 0.20
C GLN A 76 -1.22 -11.17 1.70
N LEU A 77 -0.12 -10.75 2.33
CA LEU A 77 -0.12 -10.34 3.75
C LEU A 77 -0.95 -9.08 3.98
N LEU A 78 -0.87 -8.10 3.07
CA LEU A 78 -1.71 -6.89 3.11
C LEU A 78 -3.20 -7.25 2.99
N ALA A 79 -3.56 -8.09 2.02
CA ALA A 79 -4.93 -8.57 1.86
C ALA A 79 -5.46 -9.27 3.13
N LYS A 80 -4.66 -10.18 3.73
CA LYS A 80 -5.01 -10.85 5.00
C LYS A 80 -5.19 -9.86 6.15
N ARG A 81 -4.41 -8.79 6.20
CA ARG A 81 -4.56 -7.73 7.22
C ARG A 81 -5.87 -6.96 7.02
N LEU A 82 -6.23 -6.63 5.77
CA LEU A 82 -7.49 -5.96 5.45
C LEU A 82 -8.70 -6.84 5.80
N SER A 83 -8.70 -8.11 5.40
CA SER A 83 -9.78 -9.06 5.73
C SER A 83 -10.03 -9.16 7.23
N ARG A 84 -8.96 -9.31 8.03
CA ARG A 84 -9.05 -9.33 9.51
C ARG A 84 -9.65 -8.04 10.09
N LYS A 85 -9.36 -6.88 9.48
CA LYS A 85 -9.94 -5.60 9.91
C LYS A 85 -11.44 -5.54 9.61
N ILE A 86 -11.85 -5.96 8.40
CA ILE A 86 -13.26 -6.02 7.99
C ILE A 86 -14.05 -6.95 8.92
N GLU A 87 -13.52 -8.15 9.20
CA GLU A 87 -14.15 -9.10 10.13
C GLU A 87 -14.34 -8.52 11.54
N LYS A 88 -13.34 -7.80 12.07
CA LYS A 88 -13.44 -7.13 13.38
C LYS A 88 -14.53 -6.07 13.40
N VAL A 89 -14.62 -5.25 12.36
CA VAL A 89 -15.67 -4.22 12.24
C VAL A 89 -17.06 -4.87 12.16
N LYS A 90 -17.20 -5.94 11.37
CA LYS A 90 -18.45 -6.69 11.26
C LYS A 90 -18.92 -7.24 12.62
N LYS A 91 -18.02 -7.91 13.36
CA LYS A 91 -18.32 -8.44 14.70
C LYS A 91 -18.70 -7.34 15.70
N TYR A 92 -18.03 -6.19 15.65
CA TYR A 92 -18.37 -5.04 16.51
C TYR A 92 -19.78 -4.54 16.23
N ASN A 93 -20.17 -4.41 14.95
CA ASN A 93 -21.51 -3.95 14.58
C ASN A 93 -22.60 -4.97 14.96
N GLU A 94 -22.34 -6.27 14.83
CA GLU A 94 -23.25 -7.34 15.26
C GLU A 94 -23.49 -7.31 16.78
N GLN A 95 -22.44 -7.03 17.57
CA GLN A 95 -22.52 -6.90 19.04
C GLN A 95 -23.17 -5.58 19.48
N ALA A 96 -22.96 -4.49 18.74
CA ALA A 96 -23.58 -3.21 19.03
C ALA A 96 -25.09 -3.23 18.75
N GLY A 97 -25.52 -3.86 17.65
CA GLY A 97 -26.94 -4.03 17.32
C GLY A 97 -27.71 -4.92 18.29
N THR A 98 -27.05 -5.91 18.89
CA THR A 98 -27.67 -6.82 19.89
C THR A 98 -27.82 -6.22 21.29
N ASN A 99 -27.17 -5.08 21.57
CA ASN A 99 -27.29 -4.37 22.86
C ASN A 99 -28.35 -3.25 22.86
N THR A 100 -28.92 -2.89 21.69
CA THR A 100 -30.00 -1.89 21.58
C THR A 100 -31.40 -2.48 21.68
N ASP A 101 -31.54 -3.81 21.68
CA ASP A 101 -32.83 -4.53 21.73
C ASP A 101 -33.11 -5.15 23.12
N LYS A 102 -32.54 -4.60 24.21
CA LYS A 102 -32.81 -5.03 25.59
C LYS A 102 -33.19 -3.88 26.50
#